data_AF-A0A6I9U9E4-F1
#
_entry.id   AF-A0A6I9U9E4-F1
#
_cell.length_a   1.000
_cell.length_b   1.000
_cell.length_c   1.000
_cell.angle_alpha   90.00
_cell.angle_beta   90.00
_cell.angle_gamma   90.00
#
_symmetry.space_group_name_H-M   'P 1'
#
loop_
_entity.id
_entity.type
_entity.pdbx_description
1 polymer ?
#
loop_
_entity_poly.entity_id
_entity_poly.type
_entity_poly.pdbx_seq_one_letter_code
_entity_poly.pdbx_strand_id
1 'polypeptide(L)'
;MVEKAEEEDYEKLAKELENASPLEIMDKALEKFGNDIAIAFSGAEDVALIEYAHLTGRPFRVFSLDTGRLNPETYKFFDEVEKHYCIRIEYMFPDAVEVQALVRSKGLFSFYEDGHQECCRVRKVKPLRRALKGLRAWITGQRKDQSPGTRSEIPVVQVDPVFEGLDGGNGSLVKWNPVANVKGNDIWNFLRVLNVPVNSLHAKGYISIGCEPCTRPVLPGQHEREGRWWWEDAKAKECGLHKGNIKEENLNGNGNGSVHANGTATHADLFNTKSVVNLSRPGIENLLKLENREEPWLVVLYAPWCRFCQAMEGSYVDLAEQLAGYGVKVAKFRADGEEKAFAQLELQLGSFPTLLLFPKHSSRPVKYPSEKRDVDSLLAFVNALQ
;
A
#
# COMPACT_ATOMS: atom_id res chain seq x y z
N MET A 1 8.69 -9.97 -46.87
CA MET A 1 7.99 -8.76 -46.39
C MET A 1 7.75 -9.00 -44.91
N VAL A 2 8.48 -8.30 -44.04
CA VAL A 2 8.24 -8.38 -42.60
C VAL A 2 6.98 -7.58 -42.35
N GLU A 3 5.88 -8.26 -42.00
CA GLU A 3 4.69 -7.58 -41.48
C GLU A 3 5.15 -6.71 -40.31
N LYS A 4 5.00 -5.39 -40.45
CA LYS A 4 5.12 -4.49 -39.31
C LYS A 4 4.00 -4.91 -38.36
N ALA A 5 4.35 -5.60 -37.28
CA ALA A 5 3.43 -5.76 -36.16
C ALA A 5 2.99 -4.36 -35.74
N GLU A 6 1.69 -4.07 -35.83
CA GLU A 6 1.14 -2.85 -35.24
C GLU A 6 1.52 -2.85 -33.75
N GLU A 7 2.27 -1.84 -33.34
CA GLU A 7 2.64 -1.66 -31.95
C GLU A 7 1.35 -1.36 -31.18
N GLU A 8 0.94 -2.32 -30.37
CA GLU A 8 -0.36 -2.28 -29.74
C GLU A 8 -0.43 -1.22 -28.65
N ASP A 9 -1.43 -0.37 -28.75
CA ASP A 9 -1.67 0.72 -27.80
C ASP A 9 -2.37 0.19 -26.53
N TYR A 10 -1.57 -0.17 -25.53
CA TYR A 10 -2.06 -0.63 -24.23
C TYR A 10 -2.78 0.46 -23.44
N GLU A 11 -2.53 1.75 -23.70
CA GLU A 11 -3.29 2.84 -23.06
C GLU A 11 -4.72 2.91 -23.59
N LYS A 12 -4.87 2.75 -24.91
CA LYS A 12 -6.19 2.64 -25.55
C LYS A 12 -6.91 1.39 -25.06
N LEU A 13 -6.23 0.24 -25.02
CA LEU A 13 -6.80 -1.01 -24.51
C LEU A 13 -7.26 -0.88 -23.05
N ALA A 14 -6.50 -0.17 -22.21
CA ALA A 14 -6.88 0.08 -20.83
C ALA A 14 -8.17 0.89 -20.71
N LYS A 15 -8.37 1.90 -21.57
CA LYS A 15 -9.61 2.69 -21.63
C LYS A 15 -10.79 1.87 -22.12
N GLU A 16 -10.59 1.04 -23.15
CA GLU A 16 -11.63 0.15 -23.68
C GLU A 16 -12.12 -0.86 -22.62
N LEU A 17 -11.20 -1.36 -21.79
CA LEU A 17 -11.49 -2.34 -20.75
C LEU A 17 -11.83 -1.73 -19.39
N GLU A 18 -11.86 -0.40 -19.26
CA GLU A 18 -12.01 0.27 -17.96
C GLU A 18 -13.32 -0.13 -17.23
N ASN A 19 -14.39 -0.34 -18.00
CA ASN A 19 -15.71 -0.74 -17.51
C ASN A 19 -16.01 -2.23 -17.73
N ALA A 20 -15.07 -3.00 -18.26
CA ALA A 20 -15.24 -4.43 -18.46
C ALA A 20 -15.24 -5.17 -17.11
N SER A 21 -15.96 -6.28 -17.05
CA SER A 21 -15.94 -7.16 -15.89
C SER A 21 -14.57 -7.85 -15.73
N PRO A 22 -14.19 -8.27 -14.51
CA PRO A 22 -12.96 -9.01 -14.30
C PRO A 22 -12.86 -10.29 -15.14
N LEU A 23 -14.00 -10.95 -15.42
CA LEU A 23 -14.06 -12.13 -16.26
C LEU A 23 -13.73 -11.81 -17.73
N GLU A 24 -14.28 -10.73 -18.28
CA GLU A 24 -13.98 -10.28 -19.65
C GLU A 24 -12.50 -9.86 -19.79
N ILE A 25 -11.97 -9.15 -18.79
CA ILE A 25 -10.55 -8.75 -18.77
C ILE A 25 -9.65 -9.99 -18.70
N MET A 26 -10.00 -10.96 -17.86
CA MET A 26 -9.28 -12.23 -17.74
C MET A 26 -9.32 -13.03 -19.04
N ASP A 27 -10.50 -13.20 -19.65
CA ASP A 27 -10.66 -13.95 -20.90
C ASP A 27 -9.81 -13.34 -22.02
N LYS A 28 -9.88 -12.02 -22.18
CA LYS A 28 -9.09 -11.29 -23.18
C LYS A 28 -7.58 -11.41 -22.93
N ALA A 29 -7.13 -11.36 -21.67
CA ALA A 29 -5.73 -11.52 -21.33
C ALA A 29 -5.21 -12.93 -21.68
N LEU A 30 -5.96 -13.97 -21.30
CA LEU A 30 -5.61 -15.37 -21.56
C LEU A 30 -5.69 -15.72 -23.05
N GLU A 31 -6.69 -15.22 -23.76
CA GLU A 31 -6.79 -15.34 -25.23
C GLU A 31 -5.56 -14.78 -25.93
N LYS A 32 -5.16 -13.57 -25.52
CA LYS A 32 -4.14 -12.79 -26.19
C LYS A 32 -2.73 -13.36 -26.04
N PHE A 33 -2.39 -13.84 -24.85
CA PHE A 33 -1.03 -14.26 -24.53
C PHE A 33 -0.87 -15.77 -24.40
N GLY A 34 -1.95 -16.53 -24.23
CA GLY A 34 -1.91 -17.99 -24.11
C GLY A 34 -0.93 -18.44 -23.02
N ASN A 35 0.14 -19.15 -23.42
CA ASN A 35 1.16 -19.66 -22.49
C ASN A 35 2.21 -18.62 -22.07
N ASP A 36 2.24 -17.44 -22.70
CA ASP A 36 3.19 -16.35 -22.42
C ASP A 36 2.70 -15.41 -21.29
N ILE A 37 1.59 -15.74 -20.64
CA ILE A 37 1.04 -15.04 -19.47
C ILE A 37 0.90 -15.98 -18.28
N ALA A 38 1.09 -15.44 -17.08
CA ALA A 38 0.85 -16.19 -15.85
C ALA A 38 0.24 -15.30 -14.75
N ILE A 39 -0.56 -15.92 -13.89
CA ILE A 39 -1.17 -15.30 -12.71
C ILE A 39 -0.17 -15.31 -11.57
N ALA A 40 0.13 -14.15 -11.00
CA ALA A 40 0.88 -14.02 -9.76
C ALA A 40 -0.06 -14.24 -8.58
N PHE A 41 0.07 -15.39 -7.92
CA PHE A 41 -0.76 -15.75 -6.76
C PHE A 41 0.05 -15.66 -5.46
N SER A 42 -0.42 -14.86 -4.51
CA SER A 42 0.25 -14.61 -3.23
C SER A 42 -0.26 -15.49 -2.08
N GLY A 43 -1.33 -16.26 -2.29
CA GLY A 43 -1.93 -17.12 -1.27
C GLY A 43 -2.84 -16.35 -0.32
N ALA A 44 -3.51 -15.32 -0.82
CA ALA A 44 -4.44 -14.46 -0.09
C ALA A 44 -5.80 -14.39 -0.83
N GLU A 45 -6.49 -13.26 -0.80
CA GLU A 45 -7.77 -13.05 -1.49
C GLU A 45 -7.63 -13.00 -3.02
N ASP A 46 -6.41 -12.93 -3.53
CA ASP A 46 -6.07 -12.97 -4.96
C ASP A 46 -6.28 -14.36 -5.61
N VAL A 47 -6.68 -15.38 -4.84
CA VAL A 47 -7.25 -16.63 -5.38
C VAL A 47 -8.45 -16.37 -6.29
N ALA A 48 -9.14 -15.23 -6.12
CA ALA A 48 -10.20 -14.79 -7.02
C ALA A 48 -9.75 -14.76 -8.49
N LEU A 49 -8.48 -14.46 -8.77
CA LEU A 49 -7.95 -14.47 -10.13
C LEU A 49 -7.87 -15.88 -10.72
N ILE A 50 -7.57 -16.88 -9.90
CA ILE A 50 -7.55 -18.29 -10.32
C ILE A 50 -8.97 -18.74 -10.63
N GLU A 51 -9.94 -18.36 -9.80
CA GLU A 51 -11.36 -18.62 -10.07
C GLU A 51 -11.82 -17.95 -11.37
N TYR A 52 -11.51 -16.66 -11.59
CA TYR A 52 -11.85 -16.00 -12.85
C TYR A 52 -11.21 -16.70 -14.05
N ALA A 53 -9.94 -17.10 -13.96
CA ALA A 53 -9.26 -17.83 -15.03
C ALA A 53 -9.92 -19.20 -15.28
N HIS A 54 -10.28 -19.92 -14.23
CA HIS A 54 -11.01 -21.19 -14.32
C HIS A 54 -12.35 -21.02 -15.05
N LEU A 55 -13.12 -19.98 -14.72
CA LEU A 55 -14.42 -19.69 -15.33
C LEU A 55 -14.34 -19.34 -16.82
N THR A 56 -13.19 -18.87 -17.32
CA THR A 56 -13.00 -18.66 -18.77
C THR A 56 -12.96 -19.97 -19.56
N GLY A 57 -12.65 -21.10 -18.90
CA GLY A 57 -12.41 -22.38 -19.57
C GLY A 57 -11.11 -22.42 -20.39
N ARG A 58 -10.28 -21.37 -20.37
CA ARG A 58 -8.99 -21.32 -21.06
C ARG A 58 -7.89 -21.94 -20.20
N PRO A 59 -6.84 -22.52 -20.81
CA PRO A 59 -5.63 -22.89 -20.07
C PRO A 59 -4.99 -21.66 -19.43
N PHE A 60 -4.49 -21.78 -18.21
CA PHE A 60 -3.80 -20.70 -17.51
C PHE A 60 -2.63 -21.23 -16.68
N ARG A 61 -1.65 -20.36 -16.43
CA ARG A 61 -0.49 -20.62 -15.58
C ARG A 61 -0.56 -19.80 -14.31
N VAL A 62 -0.05 -20.36 -13.21
CA VAL A 62 0.00 -19.69 -11.91
C VAL A 62 1.41 -19.82 -11.36
N PHE A 63 1.97 -18.73 -10.86
CA PHE A 63 3.23 -18.74 -10.11
C PHE A 63 3.06 -18.05 -8.76
N SER A 64 3.87 -18.49 -7.79
CA SER A 64 3.86 -17.93 -6.44
C SER A 64 5.28 -17.65 -5.96
N LEU A 65 5.47 -16.53 -5.26
CA LEU A 65 6.75 -16.16 -4.68
C LEU A 65 6.86 -16.75 -3.27
N ASP A 66 7.51 -17.91 -3.14
CA ASP A 66 7.83 -18.44 -1.83
C ASP A 66 9.07 -17.75 -1.28
N THR A 67 8.85 -16.87 -0.31
CA THR A 67 9.93 -16.11 0.35
C THR A 67 10.72 -16.95 1.35
N GLY A 68 10.29 -18.17 1.65
CA GLY A 68 10.74 -19.00 2.77
C GLY A 68 10.27 -18.51 4.14
N ARG A 69 9.39 -17.51 4.19
CA ARG A 69 8.87 -16.87 5.42
C ARG A 69 7.36 -16.63 5.37
N LEU A 70 6.64 -17.37 4.53
CA LEU A 70 5.18 -17.34 4.49
C LEU A 70 4.58 -18.03 5.72
N ASN A 71 3.32 -17.73 6.01
CA ASN A 71 2.59 -18.43 7.07
C ASN A 71 2.41 -19.92 6.71
N PRO A 72 2.45 -20.85 7.68
CA PRO A 72 2.09 -22.25 7.44
C PRO A 72 0.71 -22.41 6.80
N GLU A 73 -0.26 -21.57 7.17
CA GLU A 73 -1.59 -21.51 6.57
C GLU A 73 -1.56 -21.17 5.08
N THR A 74 -0.62 -20.31 4.64
CA THR A 74 -0.45 -19.97 3.23
C THR A 74 0.04 -21.17 2.42
N TYR A 75 0.94 -22.00 2.97
CA TYR A 75 1.37 -23.24 2.29
C TYR A 75 0.26 -24.27 2.19
N LYS A 76 -0.51 -24.46 3.27
CA LYS A 76 -1.69 -25.35 3.25
C LYS A 76 -2.70 -24.87 2.21
N PHE A 77 -2.89 -23.56 2.12
CA PHE A 77 -3.79 -22.97 1.15
C PHE A 77 -3.31 -23.15 -0.29
N PHE A 78 -2.00 -23.05 -0.56
CA PHE A 78 -1.47 -23.38 -1.89
C PHE A 78 -1.76 -24.83 -2.30
N ASP A 79 -1.53 -25.79 -1.41
CA ASP A 79 -1.84 -27.21 -1.65
C ASP A 79 -3.35 -27.45 -1.86
N GLU A 80 -4.21 -26.76 -1.11
CA GLU A 80 -5.66 -26.80 -1.29
C GLU A 80 -6.09 -26.25 -2.66
N VAL A 81 -5.53 -25.12 -3.08
CA VAL A 81 -5.80 -24.50 -4.39
C VAL A 81 -5.33 -25.39 -5.54
N GLU A 82 -4.13 -25.97 -5.47
CA GLU A 82 -3.63 -26.91 -6.48
C GLU A 82 -4.58 -28.09 -6.66
N LYS A 83 -5.07 -28.67 -5.55
CA LYS A 83 -6.01 -29.80 -5.57
C LYS A 83 -7.39 -29.39 -6.09
N HIS A 84 -7.90 -28.23 -5.66
CA HIS A 84 -9.21 -27.74 -6.03
C HIS A 84 -9.32 -27.47 -7.53
N TYR A 85 -8.33 -26.77 -8.10
CA TYR A 85 -8.33 -26.41 -9.52
C TYR A 85 -7.60 -27.40 -10.43
N CYS A 86 -6.98 -28.44 -9.86
CA CYS A 86 -6.16 -29.41 -10.59
C CYS A 86 -5.01 -28.74 -11.38
N ILE A 87 -4.37 -27.74 -10.77
CA ILE A 87 -3.25 -26.99 -11.35
C ILE A 87 -1.93 -27.30 -10.62
N ARG A 88 -0.82 -26.85 -11.22
CA ARG A 88 0.50 -26.83 -10.59
C ARG A 88 1.00 -25.40 -10.52
N ILE A 89 1.27 -24.92 -9.31
CA ILE A 89 1.79 -23.59 -9.05
C ILE A 89 3.31 -23.60 -9.25
N GLU A 90 3.80 -22.66 -10.05
CA GLU A 90 5.22 -22.46 -10.28
C GLU A 90 5.83 -21.69 -9.09
N TYR A 91 6.42 -22.39 -8.13
CA TYR A 91 7.02 -21.77 -6.94
C TYR A 91 8.40 -21.16 -7.22
N MET A 92 8.54 -19.87 -6.89
CA MET A 92 9.76 -19.10 -7.09
C MET A 92 10.45 -18.81 -5.76
N PHE A 93 11.48 -19.59 -5.46
CA PHE A 93 12.26 -19.46 -4.22
C PHE A 93 13.33 -18.36 -4.30
N PRO A 94 13.77 -17.77 -3.18
CA PRO A 94 14.93 -16.89 -3.15
C PRO A 94 16.23 -17.62 -3.48
N ASP A 95 17.22 -16.87 -3.96
CA ASP A 95 18.58 -17.39 -4.09
C ASP A 95 19.18 -17.64 -2.69
N ALA A 96 19.63 -18.87 -2.46
CA ALA A 96 20.10 -19.30 -1.15
C ALA A 96 21.39 -18.56 -0.73
N VAL A 97 22.29 -18.25 -1.67
CA VAL A 97 23.55 -17.53 -1.38
C VAL A 97 23.24 -16.12 -0.92
N GLU A 98 22.31 -15.43 -1.59
CA GLU A 98 21.89 -14.09 -1.19
C GLU A 98 21.17 -14.07 0.16
N VAL A 99 20.28 -15.03 0.40
CA VAL A 99 19.60 -15.15 1.70
C VAL A 99 20.60 -15.43 2.81
N GLN A 100 21.55 -16.34 2.58
CA GLN A 100 22.58 -16.68 3.55
C GLN A 100 23.46 -15.46 3.88
N ALA A 101 23.84 -14.67 2.86
CA ALA A 101 24.62 -13.45 3.05
C ALA A 101 23.85 -12.43 3.90
N LEU A 102 22.58 -12.15 3.56
CA LEU A 102 21.72 -11.21 4.30
C LEU A 102 21.54 -11.65 5.76
N VAL A 103 21.25 -12.93 6.00
CA VAL A 103 20.99 -13.43 7.35
C VAL A 103 22.26 -13.46 8.21
N ARG A 104 23.42 -13.77 7.63
CA ARG A 104 24.70 -13.75 8.37
C ARG A 104 25.11 -12.34 8.79
N SER A 105 24.81 -11.33 7.98
CA SER A 105 25.20 -9.95 8.28
C SER A 105 24.19 -9.23 9.17
N LYS A 106 22.89 -9.47 8.98
CA LYS A 106 21.81 -8.68 9.61
C LYS A 106 20.79 -9.49 10.40
N GLY A 107 20.97 -10.81 10.52
CA GLY A 107 20.04 -11.69 11.22
C GLY A 107 18.74 -11.96 10.45
N LEU A 108 17.79 -12.61 11.13
CA LEU A 108 16.53 -13.09 10.53
C LEU A 108 15.40 -12.04 10.48
N PHE A 109 15.59 -10.89 11.10
CA PHE A 109 14.56 -9.88 11.35
C PHE A 109 15.02 -8.44 11.07
N SER A 110 16.07 -8.26 10.25
CA SER A 110 16.63 -6.94 9.91
C SER A 110 15.58 -5.93 9.43
N PHE A 111 14.50 -6.41 8.83
CA PHE A 111 13.41 -5.57 8.33
C PHE A 111 12.67 -4.77 9.40
N TYR A 112 12.74 -5.14 10.68
CA TYR A 112 12.18 -4.32 11.76
C TYR A 112 13.01 -3.07 12.06
N GLU A 113 14.31 -3.11 11.77
CA GLU A 113 15.25 -2.03 12.05
C GLU A 113 15.56 -1.22 10.78
N ASP A 114 15.83 -1.90 9.67
CA ASP A 114 16.26 -1.32 8.40
C ASP A 114 15.09 -1.00 7.45
N GLY A 115 13.88 -1.45 7.79
CA GLY A 115 12.77 -1.51 6.87
C GLY A 115 12.79 -2.74 5.96
N HIS A 116 11.63 -3.08 5.39
CA HIS A 116 11.42 -4.33 4.67
C HIS A 116 12.12 -4.42 3.31
N GLN A 117 12.59 -3.29 2.76
CA GLN A 117 12.93 -3.18 1.34
C GLN A 117 14.06 -4.14 0.96
N GLU A 118 15.11 -4.27 1.77
CA GLU A 118 16.24 -5.15 1.46
C GLU A 118 15.85 -6.64 1.52
N CYS A 119 15.14 -7.05 2.57
CA CYS A 119 14.65 -8.42 2.72
C CYS A 119 13.70 -8.78 1.57
N CYS A 120 12.75 -7.90 1.23
CA CYS A 120 11.86 -8.10 0.09
C CYS A 120 12.60 -8.07 -1.25
N ARG A 121 13.65 -7.28 -1.41
CA ARG A 121 14.48 -7.29 -2.63
C ARG A 121 15.06 -8.69 -2.87
N VAL A 122 15.69 -9.27 -1.85
CA VAL A 122 16.31 -10.61 -1.91
C VAL A 122 15.25 -11.71 -2.04
N ARG A 123 14.20 -11.65 -1.20
CA ARG A 123 13.25 -12.76 -1.07
C ARG A 123 12.07 -12.74 -2.04
N LYS A 124 11.74 -11.58 -2.61
CA LYS A 124 10.51 -11.39 -3.40
C LYS A 124 10.79 -10.77 -4.77
N VAL A 125 11.49 -9.63 -4.82
CA VAL A 125 11.72 -8.89 -6.08
C VAL A 125 12.65 -9.66 -7.02
N LYS A 126 13.78 -10.18 -6.54
CA LYS A 126 14.72 -10.94 -7.37
C LYS A 126 14.10 -12.25 -7.91
N PRO A 127 13.39 -13.07 -7.11
CA PRO A 127 12.66 -14.22 -7.63
C PRO A 127 11.58 -13.86 -8.65
N LEU A 128 10.83 -12.77 -8.40
CA LEU A 128 9.85 -12.28 -9.37
C LEU A 128 10.49 -11.93 -10.70
N ARG A 129 11.61 -11.19 -10.71
CA ARG A 129 12.32 -10.84 -11.95
C ARG A 129 12.68 -12.07 -12.77
N ARG A 130 13.10 -13.16 -12.11
CA ARG A 130 13.40 -14.43 -12.81
C ARG A 130 12.15 -15.10 -13.36
N ALA A 131 11.03 -15.04 -12.65
CA ALA A 131 9.74 -15.57 -13.11
C ALA A 131 9.25 -14.81 -14.36
N LEU A 132 9.29 -13.48 -14.30
CA LEU A 132 8.83 -12.60 -15.36
C LEU A 132 9.74 -12.63 -16.61
N LYS A 133 11.02 -13.01 -16.46
CA LYS A 133 11.96 -13.14 -17.60
C LYS A 133 11.46 -14.12 -18.67
N GLY A 134 10.60 -15.08 -18.32
CA GLY A 134 10.02 -16.04 -19.28
C GLY A 134 8.63 -15.67 -19.81
N LEU A 135 8.12 -14.46 -19.53
CA LEU A 135 6.74 -14.08 -19.81
C LEU A 135 6.67 -12.79 -20.63
N ARG A 136 5.61 -12.67 -21.45
CA ARG A 136 5.24 -11.42 -22.14
C ARG A 136 4.20 -10.63 -21.37
N ALA A 137 3.43 -11.29 -20.51
CA ALA A 137 2.47 -10.65 -19.65
C ALA A 137 2.35 -11.34 -18.28
N TRP A 138 1.79 -10.64 -17.31
CA TRP A 138 1.46 -11.21 -16.01
C TRP A 138 0.20 -10.58 -15.43
N ILE A 139 -0.53 -11.36 -14.62
CA ILE A 139 -1.79 -10.96 -14.01
C ILE A 139 -1.59 -10.79 -12.52
N THR A 140 -2.05 -9.67 -11.93
CA THR A 140 -1.92 -9.40 -10.49
C THR A 140 -3.25 -9.01 -9.85
N GLY A 141 -3.41 -9.36 -8.56
CA GLY A 141 -4.61 -9.07 -7.77
C GLY A 141 -4.65 -7.67 -7.19
N GLN A 142 -3.93 -6.70 -7.77
CA GLN A 142 -3.94 -5.33 -7.26
C GLN A 142 -5.30 -4.67 -7.48
N ARG A 143 -5.85 -4.07 -6.42
CA ARG A 143 -7.07 -3.25 -6.47
C ARG A 143 -6.78 -1.81 -6.07
N LYS A 144 -7.55 -0.87 -6.60
CA LYS A 144 -7.45 0.56 -6.25
C LYS A 144 -7.76 0.83 -4.78
N ASP A 145 -8.67 0.05 -4.20
CA ASP A 145 -9.12 0.21 -2.81
C ASP A 145 -8.18 -0.40 -1.76
N GLN A 146 -7.17 -1.17 -2.17
CA GLN A 146 -6.24 -1.83 -1.26
C GLN A 146 -5.23 -0.87 -0.63
N SER A 147 -5.04 0.35 -1.12
CA SER A 147 -4.07 1.28 -0.53
C SER A 147 -4.50 2.73 -0.69
N PRO A 148 -4.71 3.48 0.41
CA PRO A 148 -5.04 4.89 0.35
C PRO A 148 -3.90 5.66 -0.30
N GLY A 149 -4.15 6.27 -1.47
CA GLY A 149 -3.23 7.22 -2.11
C GLY A 149 -2.07 6.65 -2.94
N THR A 150 -1.75 5.36 -2.89
CA THR A 150 -0.66 4.76 -3.72
C THR A 150 -1.15 3.87 -4.86
N ARG A 151 -2.44 3.50 -4.86
CA ARG A 151 -3.04 2.58 -5.84
C ARG A 151 -4.29 3.14 -6.54
N SER A 152 -4.66 4.39 -6.27
CA SER A 152 -5.88 5.02 -6.81
C SER A 152 -5.94 5.07 -8.34
N GLU A 153 -4.79 5.03 -9.02
CA GLU A 153 -4.68 5.17 -10.48
C GLU A 153 -4.25 3.87 -11.18
N ILE A 154 -4.34 2.69 -10.56
CA ILE A 154 -3.93 1.43 -11.22
C ILE A 154 -4.84 1.14 -12.42
N PRO A 155 -4.30 1.07 -13.65
CA PRO A 155 -5.09 0.68 -14.82
C PRO A 155 -5.29 -0.84 -14.88
N VAL A 156 -6.35 -1.26 -15.58
CA VAL A 156 -6.67 -2.69 -15.80
C VAL A 156 -5.64 -3.41 -16.66
N VAL A 157 -4.93 -2.68 -17.53
CA VAL A 157 -3.77 -3.16 -18.28
C VAL A 157 -2.79 -2.01 -18.46
N GLN A 158 -1.49 -2.31 -18.42
CA GLN A 158 -0.42 -1.36 -18.71
C GLN A 158 0.83 -2.11 -19.15
N VAL A 159 1.74 -1.42 -19.84
CA VAL A 159 3.14 -1.84 -19.85
C VAL A 159 3.66 -1.77 -18.42
N ASP A 160 4.32 -2.83 -17.96
CA ASP A 160 4.83 -2.91 -16.60
C ASP A 160 5.89 -1.83 -16.37
N PRO A 161 5.69 -0.91 -15.40
CA PRO A 161 6.57 0.22 -15.21
C PRO A 161 7.83 -0.12 -14.39
N VAL A 162 7.95 -1.35 -13.87
CA VAL A 162 9.03 -1.77 -12.97
C VAL A 162 9.91 -2.86 -13.57
N PHE A 163 9.31 -3.73 -14.37
CA PHE A 163 9.94 -4.92 -14.90
C PHE A 163 9.76 -4.94 -16.42
N GLU A 164 10.81 -4.64 -17.17
CA GLU A 164 10.82 -4.81 -18.62
C GLU A 164 11.19 -6.26 -19.02
N GLY A 165 10.72 -6.69 -20.19
CA GLY A 165 11.05 -7.98 -20.78
C GLY A 165 12.53 -8.09 -21.19
N LEU A 166 13.17 -9.16 -20.71
CA LEU A 166 14.43 -9.81 -21.16
C LEU A 166 15.61 -8.90 -21.56
N ASP A 167 16.53 -8.64 -20.62
CA ASP A 167 17.89 -8.12 -20.86
C ASP A 167 18.00 -6.87 -21.79
N GLY A 168 16.90 -6.16 -22.09
CA GLY A 168 16.84 -5.11 -23.11
C GLY A 168 16.56 -5.60 -24.55
N GLY A 169 15.74 -6.64 -24.76
CA GLY A 169 15.41 -7.19 -26.08
C GLY A 169 13.91 -7.48 -26.30
N ASN A 170 13.44 -7.15 -27.53
CA ASN A 170 12.06 -7.00 -28.03
C ASN A 170 10.87 -7.48 -27.15
N GLY A 171 10.33 -6.54 -26.38
CA GLY A 171 8.93 -6.51 -25.95
C GLY A 171 8.71 -5.96 -24.54
N SER A 172 7.82 -4.99 -24.40
CA SER A 172 7.31 -4.50 -23.12
C SER A 172 6.58 -5.62 -22.36
N LEU A 173 6.96 -5.91 -21.11
CA LEU A 173 6.18 -6.83 -20.26
C LEU A 173 4.83 -6.17 -19.96
N VAL A 174 3.72 -6.87 -20.17
CA VAL A 174 2.38 -6.31 -19.96
C VAL A 174 1.81 -6.77 -18.63
N LYS A 175 1.36 -5.84 -17.81
CA LYS A 175 0.73 -6.12 -16.53
C LYS A 175 -0.78 -5.96 -16.63
N TRP A 176 -1.50 -7.00 -16.24
CA TRP A 176 -2.96 -7.04 -16.19
C TRP A 176 -3.44 -7.03 -14.74
N ASN A 177 -4.43 -6.20 -14.43
CA ASN A 177 -5.07 -6.07 -13.13
C ASN A 177 -6.59 -6.23 -13.28
N PRO A 178 -7.13 -7.45 -13.52
CA PRO A 178 -8.55 -7.67 -13.83
C PRO A 178 -9.50 -7.17 -12.73
N VAL A 179 -9.01 -7.11 -11.50
CA VAL A 179 -9.77 -6.68 -10.32
C VAL A 179 -9.45 -5.25 -9.88
N ALA A 180 -8.76 -4.45 -10.71
CA ALA A 180 -8.33 -3.09 -10.35
C ALA A 180 -9.48 -2.20 -9.83
N ASN A 181 -10.64 -2.29 -10.49
CA ASN A 181 -11.82 -1.49 -10.20
C ASN A 181 -12.83 -2.17 -9.25
N VAL A 182 -12.52 -3.37 -8.74
CA VAL A 182 -13.41 -4.14 -7.86
C VAL A 182 -13.14 -3.78 -6.41
N LYS A 183 -14.20 -3.60 -5.60
CA LYS A 183 -14.06 -3.36 -4.16
C LYS A 183 -13.77 -4.68 -3.43
N GLY A 184 -13.03 -4.62 -2.32
CA GLY A 184 -12.68 -5.78 -1.51
C GLY A 184 -13.91 -6.56 -1.03
N ASN A 185 -15.00 -5.87 -0.67
CA ASN A 185 -16.25 -6.54 -0.28
C ASN A 185 -16.84 -7.36 -1.43
N ASP A 186 -16.71 -6.90 -2.68
CA ASP A 186 -17.24 -7.60 -3.84
C ASP A 186 -16.39 -8.83 -4.19
N ILE A 187 -15.07 -8.77 -3.99
CA ILE A 187 -14.18 -9.94 -4.04
C ILE A 187 -14.61 -10.98 -3.00
N TRP A 188 -14.84 -10.57 -1.76
CA TRP A 188 -15.30 -11.47 -0.70
C TRP A 188 -16.70 -12.04 -0.95
N ASN A 189 -17.60 -11.29 -1.59
CA ASN A 189 -18.89 -11.79 -2.02
C ASN A 189 -18.73 -12.86 -3.11
N PHE A 190 -17.89 -12.58 -4.11
CA PHE A 190 -17.59 -13.50 -5.21
C PHE A 190 -17.01 -14.83 -4.70
N LEU A 191 -15.96 -14.78 -3.86
CA LEU A 191 -15.33 -15.98 -3.30
C LEU A 191 -16.31 -16.85 -2.51
N ARG A 192 -17.20 -16.21 -1.73
CA ARG A 192 -18.23 -16.92 -0.94
C ARG A 192 -19.32 -17.54 -1.81
N VAL A 193 -19.83 -16.81 -2.79
CA VAL A 193 -20.90 -17.30 -3.67
C VAL A 193 -20.44 -18.49 -4.50
N LEU A 194 -19.18 -18.48 -4.94
CA LEU A 194 -18.60 -19.57 -5.73
C LEU A 194 -17.94 -20.67 -4.89
N ASN A 195 -18.01 -20.61 -3.56
CA ASN A 195 -17.38 -21.58 -2.66
C ASN A 195 -15.88 -21.81 -2.95
N VAL A 196 -15.17 -20.72 -3.30
CA VAL A 196 -13.72 -20.76 -3.54
C VAL A 196 -13.01 -20.99 -2.21
N PRO A 197 -12.02 -21.91 -2.13
CA PRO A 197 -11.23 -22.07 -0.92
C PRO A 197 -10.48 -20.76 -0.62
N VAL A 198 -10.36 -20.41 0.66
CA VAL A 198 -9.67 -19.19 1.11
C VAL A 198 -8.68 -19.48 2.22
N ASN A 199 -7.63 -18.67 2.32
CA ASN A 199 -6.63 -18.81 3.37
C ASN A 199 -7.28 -18.72 4.77
N SER A 200 -7.06 -19.75 5.59
CA SER A 200 -7.63 -19.83 6.94
C SER A 200 -7.26 -18.67 7.89
N LEU A 201 -6.22 -17.89 7.58
CA LEU A 201 -5.89 -16.67 8.32
C LEU A 201 -6.98 -15.59 8.22
N HIS A 202 -7.79 -15.59 7.16
CA HIS A 202 -8.90 -14.64 7.03
C HIS A 202 -9.93 -14.82 8.15
N ALA A 203 -10.16 -16.04 8.62
CA ALA A 203 -11.00 -16.31 9.79
C ALA A 203 -10.38 -15.84 11.12
N LYS A 204 -9.09 -15.46 11.11
CA LYS A 204 -8.33 -14.97 12.28
C LYS A 204 -8.11 -13.44 12.24
N GLY A 205 -8.85 -12.71 11.41
CA GLY A 205 -8.77 -11.25 11.31
C GLY A 205 -7.66 -10.71 10.39
N TYR A 206 -7.01 -11.58 9.61
CA TYR A 206 -6.07 -11.13 8.58
C TYR A 206 -6.84 -10.72 7.33
N ILE A 207 -6.87 -9.43 7.01
CA ILE A 207 -7.45 -8.95 5.76
C ILE A 207 -6.41 -8.99 4.64
N SER A 208 -5.25 -8.34 4.83
CA SER A 208 -4.11 -8.43 3.91
C SER A 208 -3.10 -9.46 4.41
N ILE A 209 -2.71 -10.42 3.56
CA ILE A 209 -1.77 -11.49 3.93
C ILE A 209 -0.41 -11.28 3.23
N GLY A 210 0.67 -11.57 3.93
CA GLY A 210 2.04 -11.55 3.43
C GLY A 210 2.91 -12.59 4.12
N CYS A 211 4.21 -12.29 4.23
CA CYS A 211 5.10 -13.09 5.06
C CYS A 211 4.68 -13.00 6.53
N GLU A 212 4.80 -14.10 7.26
CA GLU A 212 4.46 -14.22 8.68
C GLU A 212 5.02 -13.07 9.53
N PRO A 213 6.33 -12.76 9.50
CA PRO A 213 6.87 -11.75 10.42
C PRO A 213 6.48 -10.32 10.05
N CYS A 214 5.92 -10.10 8.86
CA CYS A 214 5.59 -8.77 8.34
C CYS A 214 4.08 -8.58 8.15
N THR A 215 3.27 -9.48 8.72
CA THR A 215 1.82 -9.44 8.63
C THR A 215 1.18 -9.66 10.00
N ARG A 216 0.17 -8.87 10.35
CA ARG A 216 -0.65 -9.03 11.56
C ARG A 216 -2.14 -8.84 11.23
N PRO A 217 -3.07 -9.38 12.04
CA PRO A 217 -4.49 -9.10 11.86
C PRO A 217 -4.78 -7.61 12.13
N VAL A 218 -5.91 -7.14 11.62
CA VAL A 218 -6.41 -5.78 11.87
C VAL A 218 -7.70 -5.83 12.69
N LEU A 219 -7.96 -4.77 13.44
CA LEU A 219 -9.19 -4.61 14.22
C LEU A 219 -10.38 -4.26 13.32
N PRO A 220 -11.62 -4.48 13.78
CA PRO A 220 -12.81 -3.99 13.08
C PRO A 220 -12.69 -2.49 12.75
N GLY A 221 -12.90 -2.14 11.48
CA GLY A 221 -12.86 -0.76 11.00
C GLY A 221 -11.47 -0.24 10.61
N GLN A 222 -10.37 -0.91 11.00
CA GLN A 222 -9.01 -0.58 10.55
C GLN A 222 -8.82 -0.90 9.07
N HIS A 223 -7.97 -0.12 8.41
CA HIS A 223 -7.64 -0.33 7.01
C HIS A 223 -6.76 -1.57 6.83
N GLU A 224 -6.98 -2.37 5.79
CA GLU A 224 -6.28 -3.65 5.56
C GLU A 224 -4.74 -3.55 5.53
N ARG A 225 -4.20 -2.41 5.07
CA ARG A 225 -2.76 -2.13 5.03
C ARG A 225 -2.14 -1.86 6.39
N GLU A 226 -2.93 -1.56 7.43
CA GLU A 226 -2.44 -1.41 8.81
C GLU A 226 -1.90 -2.72 9.39
N GLY A 227 -2.26 -3.86 8.78
CA GLY A 227 -1.72 -5.18 9.11
C GLY A 227 -0.35 -5.46 8.48
N ARG A 228 0.18 -4.56 7.64
CA ARG A 228 1.40 -4.78 6.83
C ARG A 228 2.48 -3.78 7.19
N TRP A 229 3.69 -4.26 7.48
CA TRP A 229 4.84 -3.39 7.80
C TRP A 229 4.47 -2.29 8.80
N TRP A 230 3.75 -2.68 9.86
CA TRP A 230 3.09 -1.75 10.78
C TRP A 230 4.05 -0.85 11.56
N TRP A 231 5.34 -1.19 11.56
CA TRP A 231 6.41 -0.41 12.17
C TRP A 231 6.98 0.67 11.23
N GLU A 232 6.70 0.62 9.93
CA GLU A 232 7.17 1.60 8.94
C GLU A 232 6.18 2.76 8.72
N ASP A 233 6.68 3.87 8.18
CA ASP A 233 5.87 5.02 7.76
C ASP A 233 4.87 4.61 6.67
N ALA A 234 3.63 5.12 6.74
CA ALA A 234 2.57 4.89 5.75
C ALA A 234 3.02 5.07 4.28
N LYS A 235 3.92 6.02 4.01
CA LYS A 235 4.54 6.24 2.67
C LYS A 235 5.44 5.11 2.21
N ALA A 236 6.07 4.41 3.15
CA ALA A 236 7.03 3.35 2.88
C ALA A 236 6.37 1.97 2.79
N LYS A 237 5.10 1.82 3.19
CA LYS A 237 4.38 0.54 3.26
C LYS A 237 4.07 -0.09 1.90
N GLU A 238 4.52 0.42 0.76
CA GLU A 238 4.28 -0.22 -0.54
C GLU A 238 5.25 -1.35 -0.86
N CYS A 239 4.72 -2.41 -1.47
CA CYS A 239 5.54 -3.53 -1.85
C CYS A 239 6.48 -3.15 -3.00
N GLY A 240 7.75 -3.53 -2.89
CA GLY A 240 8.76 -3.34 -3.94
C GLY A 240 8.37 -3.84 -5.35
N LEU A 241 7.37 -4.72 -5.47
CA LEU A 241 6.88 -5.22 -6.76
C LEU A 241 6.06 -4.19 -7.57
N HIS A 242 5.57 -3.12 -6.95
CA HIS A 242 4.58 -2.24 -7.57
C HIS A 242 4.95 -0.76 -7.47
N LYS A 243 6.22 -0.46 -7.15
CA LYS A 243 6.70 0.91 -6.92
C LYS A 243 6.57 1.84 -8.13
N GLY A 244 6.61 1.31 -9.35
CA GLY A 244 6.50 2.09 -10.59
C GLY A 244 5.12 2.72 -10.83
N ASN A 245 4.10 2.32 -10.07
CA ASN A 245 2.78 2.97 -10.12
C ASN A 245 2.72 4.24 -9.26
N ILE A 246 3.79 4.58 -8.55
CA ILE A 246 3.93 5.81 -7.78
C ILE A 246 4.58 6.84 -8.71
N LYS A 247 3.87 7.89 -9.12
CA LYS A 247 4.45 8.97 -9.94
C LYS A 247 5.64 9.61 -9.21
N GLU A 248 6.85 9.45 -9.76
CA GLU A 248 7.99 10.30 -9.44
C GLU A 248 7.77 11.67 -10.09
N GLU A 249 7.48 12.70 -9.31
CA GLU A 249 7.57 14.07 -9.82
C GLU A 249 9.01 14.57 -9.69
N ASN A 250 9.70 14.60 -10.84
CA ASN A 250 10.88 15.37 -11.21
C ASN A 250 12.19 15.14 -10.42
N LEU A 251 12.88 14.05 -10.71
CA LEU A 251 14.32 13.91 -10.51
C LEU A 251 15.01 13.70 -11.87
N ASN A 252 15.16 14.76 -12.68
CA ASN A 252 16.25 14.91 -13.65
C ASN A 252 16.17 16.24 -14.41
N GLY A 253 17.02 17.20 -14.02
CA GLY A 253 17.45 18.31 -14.88
C GLY A 253 18.96 18.22 -15.05
N ASN A 254 19.41 17.83 -16.24
CA ASN A 254 20.82 17.63 -16.59
C ASN A 254 21.42 18.92 -17.18
N GLY A 255 22.59 19.33 -16.68
CA GLY A 255 23.67 19.95 -17.47
C GLY A 255 23.63 21.45 -17.80
N ASN A 256 24.61 22.16 -17.22
CA ASN A 256 25.24 23.44 -17.65
C ASN A 256 24.47 24.76 -17.47
N GLY A 257 24.78 25.45 -16.37
CA GLY A 257 24.55 26.88 -16.18
C GLY A 257 25.11 27.35 -14.85
N SER A 258 26.12 28.21 -14.90
CA SER A 258 26.84 28.85 -13.81
C SER A 258 26.01 29.19 -12.55
N VAL A 259 26.57 28.79 -11.41
CA VAL A 259 26.51 29.38 -10.06
C VAL A 259 25.64 30.64 -9.95
N HIS A 260 24.45 30.52 -9.35
CA HIS A 260 23.90 31.53 -8.45
C HIS A 260 22.98 30.86 -7.42
N ALA A 261 23.34 31.06 -6.15
CA ALA A 261 22.59 30.63 -4.99
C ALA A 261 21.30 31.45 -4.79
N ASN A 262 20.31 30.78 -4.20
CA ASN A 262 19.05 31.25 -3.57
C ASN A 262 17.75 30.93 -4.32
N GLY A 263 17.00 29.98 -3.76
CA GLY A 263 15.63 29.66 -4.16
C GLY A 263 15.04 28.51 -3.34
N THR A 264 14.75 28.75 -2.06
CA THR A 264 13.90 27.87 -1.23
C THR A 264 12.48 27.87 -1.80
N ALA A 265 12.05 26.76 -2.40
CA ALA A 265 10.64 26.56 -2.73
C ALA A 265 9.85 26.42 -1.42
N THR A 266 9.17 27.48 -1.01
CA THR A 266 8.30 27.50 0.17
C THR A 266 7.00 26.78 -0.18
N HIS A 267 6.83 25.54 0.25
CA HIS A 267 5.51 24.90 0.25
C HIS A 267 4.53 25.73 1.08
N ALA A 268 3.35 26.00 0.54
CA ALA A 268 2.27 26.64 1.28
C ALA A 268 1.92 25.82 2.53
N ASP A 269 1.69 26.51 3.64
CA ASP A 269 1.37 25.87 4.92
C ASP A 269 -0.06 25.28 4.89
N LEU A 270 -0.32 24.25 5.69
CA LEU A 270 -1.57 23.46 5.64
C LEU A 270 -2.49 23.75 6.85
N PHE A 271 -3.76 23.42 6.73
CA PHE A 271 -4.81 23.57 7.75
C PHE A 271 -4.98 25.03 8.21
N ASN A 272 -4.84 25.98 7.28
CA ASN A 272 -4.92 27.40 7.56
C ASN A 272 -6.38 27.89 7.63
N THR A 273 -6.97 27.77 8.82
CA THR A 273 -8.32 28.29 9.13
C THR A 273 -8.36 28.85 10.56
N LYS A 274 -9.36 29.68 10.86
CA LYS A 274 -9.58 30.21 12.22
C LYS A 274 -9.94 29.11 13.24
N SER A 275 -10.47 27.99 12.76
CA SER A 275 -10.90 26.86 13.60
C SER A 275 -9.75 25.93 14.00
N VAL A 276 -8.56 26.09 13.43
CA VAL A 276 -7.38 25.26 13.71
C VAL A 276 -6.28 26.13 14.30
N VAL A 277 -5.94 25.86 15.57
CA VAL A 277 -4.89 26.60 16.29
C VAL A 277 -3.50 26.14 15.83
N ASN A 278 -2.63 27.07 15.46
CA ASN A 278 -1.24 26.76 15.17
C ASN A 278 -0.43 26.69 16.47
N LEU A 279 0.09 25.52 16.81
CA LEU A 279 0.92 25.32 18.00
C LEU A 279 2.39 25.46 17.66
N SER A 280 3.11 26.17 18.54
CA SER A 280 4.58 26.15 18.59
C SER A 280 5.06 25.01 19.49
N ARG A 281 6.37 24.74 19.48
CA ARG A 281 6.98 23.74 20.37
C ARG A 281 6.66 24.00 21.85
N PRO A 282 6.81 25.22 22.41
CA PRO A 282 6.36 25.49 23.78
C PRO A 282 4.87 25.20 24.01
N GLY A 283 4.02 25.43 23.01
CA GLY A 283 2.60 25.11 23.08
C GLY A 283 2.35 23.62 23.25
N ILE A 284 3.04 22.77 22.48
CA ILE A 284 2.96 21.31 22.61
C ILE A 284 3.55 20.82 23.92
N GLU A 285 4.70 21.34 24.33
CA GLU A 285 5.33 20.98 25.61
C GLU A 285 4.42 21.32 26.80
N ASN A 286 3.66 22.41 26.72
CA ASN A 286 2.65 22.74 27.72
C ASN A 286 1.50 21.73 27.71
N LEU A 287 1.01 21.31 26.54
CA LEU A 287 -0.01 20.25 26.45
C LEU A 287 0.47 18.95 27.10
N LEU A 288 1.72 18.55 26.89
CA LEU A 288 2.29 17.33 27.49
C LEU A 288 2.39 17.39 29.03
N LYS A 289 2.54 18.59 29.62
CA LYS A 289 2.70 18.77 31.07
C LYS A 289 1.39 18.99 31.82
N LEU A 290 0.36 19.51 31.14
CA LEU A 290 -0.92 19.85 31.75
C LEU A 290 -1.79 18.61 31.93
N GLU A 291 -2.00 18.17 33.16
CA GLU A 291 -2.88 17.02 33.47
C GLU A 291 -4.36 17.38 33.54
N ASN A 292 -4.70 18.59 33.98
CA ASN A 292 -6.08 19.08 34.10
C ASN A 292 -6.29 20.28 33.19
N ARG A 293 -6.83 20.04 32.00
CA ARG A 293 -7.15 21.06 30.99
C ARG A 293 -8.67 21.22 30.85
N GLU A 294 -9.12 22.45 30.61
CA GLU A 294 -10.56 22.77 30.50
C GLU A 294 -11.21 22.07 29.29
N GLU A 295 -10.48 22.01 28.18
CA GLU A 295 -10.93 21.44 26.91
C GLU A 295 -9.88 20.42 26.41
N PRO A 296 -10.32 19.28 25.84
CA PRO A 296 -9.42 18.37 25.17
C PRO A 296 -8.91 18.99 23.87
N TRP A 297 -7.73 18.55 23.43
CA TRP A 297 -7.09 19.03 22.20
C TRP A 297 -6.90 17.90 21.21
N LEU A 298 -7.45 18.04 20.00
CA LEU A 298 -7.08 17.22 18.86
C LEU A 298 -5.97 17.94 18.10
N VAL A 299 -4.80 17.31 17.99
CA VAL A 299 -3.62 17.89 17.35
C VAL A 299 -3.17 17.02 16.18
N VAL A 300 -3.01 17.64 15.01
CA VAL A 300 -2.31 17.03 13.87
C VAL A 300 -0.84 17.41 13.87
N LEU A 301 0.04 16.41 13.87
CA LEU A 301 1.46 16.56 13.53
C LEU A 301 1.60 16.42 12.02
N TYR A 302 2.08 17.45 11.34
CA TYR A 302 2.11 17.51 9.88
C TYR A 302 3.41 18.08 9.33
N ALA A 303 3.57 17.93 8.02
CA ALA A 303 4.60 18.60 7.23
C ALA A 303 3.98 19.17 5.94
N PRO A 304 4.28 20.41 5.52
CA PRO A 304 3.64 21.02 4.34
C PRO A 304 3.85 20.26 3.02
N TRP A 305 5.00 19.59 2.88
CA TRP A 305 5.33 18.75 1.71
C TRP A 305 4.64 17.37 1.76
N CYS A 306 3.90 17.04 2.81
CA CYS A 306 3.27 15.73 2.95
C CYS A 306 1.93 15.66 2.20
N ARG A 307 1.90 14.91 1.09
CA ARG A 307 0.66 14.63 0.32
C ARG A 307 -0.50 14.05 1.15
N PHE A 308 -0.23 13.28 2.20
CA PHE A 308 -1.29 12.76 3.09
C PHE A 308 -1.85 13.83 4.03
N CYS A 309 -1.02 14.80 4.45
CA CYS A 309 -1.51 15.96 5.19
C CYS A 309 -2.35 16.86 4.28
N GLN A 310 -1.92 17.08 3.05
CA GLN A 310 -2.67 17.81 2.02
C GLN A 310 -4.01 17.15 1.71
N ALA A 311 -4.03 15.82 1.52
CA ALA A 311 -5.25 15.08 1.25
C ALA A 311 -6.25 15.11 2.43
N MET A 312 -5.76 15.18 3.66
CA MET A 312 -6.59 15.27 4.86
C MET A 312 -7.09 16.70 5.13
N GLU A 313 -6.50 17.73 4.51
CA GLU A 313 -6.72 19.13 4.87
C GLU A 313 -8.20 19.52 4.94
N GLY A 314 -8.99 19.19 3.91
CA GLY A 314 -10.42 19.45 3.90
C GLY A 314 -11.16 18.80 5.07
N SER A 315 -11.00 17.48 5.25
CA SER A 315 -11.69 16.75 6.32
C SER A 315 -11.28 17.22 7.72
N TYR A 316 -10.02 17.62 7.93
CA TYR A 316 -9.57 18.12 9.23
C TYR A 316 -10.09 19.53 9.54
N VAL A 317 -10.20 20.38 8.52
CA VAL A 317 -10.82 21.70 8.64
C VAL A 317 -12.31 21.58 8.92
N ASP A 318 -13.02 20.73 8.17
CA ASP A 318 -14.45 20.48 8.38
C ASP A 318 -14.73 19.94 9.80
N LEU A 319 -13.89 19.01 10.27
CA LEU A 319 -13.96 18.50 11.64
C LEU A 319 -13.75 19.62 12.68
N ALA A 320 -12.77 20.51 12.45
CA ALA A 320 -12.49 21.61 13.37
C ALA A 320 -13.67 22.57 13.50
N GLU A 321 -14.37 22.83 12.40
CA GLU A 321 -15.59 23.64 12.39
C GLU A 321 -16.73 22.97 13.14
N GLN A 322 -16.92 21.65 12.95
CA GLN A 322 -17.93 20.90 13.69
C GLN A 322 -17.65 20.90 15.19
N LEU A 323 -16.39 20.68 15.59
CA LEU A 323 -15.98 20.57 16.99
C LEU A 323 -15.95 21.90 17.75
N ALA A 324 -15.94 23.04 17.05
CA ALA A 324 -15.94 24.37 17.67
C ALA A 324 -17.13 24.61 18.62
N GLY A 325 -18.26 23.90 18.40
CA GLY A 325 -19.45 23.94 19.25
C GLY A 325 -19.47 22.92 20.41
N TYR A 326 -18.54 21.96 20.44
CA TYR A 326 -18.55 20.83 21.39
C TYR A 326 -17.46 20.92 22.47
N GLY A 327 -16.74 22.05 22.55
CA GLY A 327 -15.73 22.28 23.58
C GLY A 327 -14.46 21.44 23.40
N VAL A 328 -14.09 21.13 22.16
CA VAL A 328 -12.82 20.50 21.78
C VAL A 328 -11.99 21.50 20.99
N LYS A 329 -10.73 21.69 21.36
CA LYS A 329 -9.80 22.51 20.59
C LYS A 329 -9.13 21.67 19.51
N VAL A 330 -9.12 22.18 18.29
CA VAL A 330 -8.43 21.54 17.17
C VAL A 330 -7.21 22.37 16.81
N ALA A 331 -6.07 21.70 16.64
CA ALA A 331 -4.80 22.34 16.44
C ALA A 331 -3.91 21.59 15.44
N LYS A 332 -2.89 22.29 14.96
CA LYS A 332 -1.85 21.78 14.08
C LYS A 332 -0.47 22.07 14.70
N PHE A 333 0.46 21.14 14.52
CA PHE A 333 1.86 21.31 14.87
C PHE A 333 2.73 20.85 13.70
N ARG A 334 3.52 21.78 13.16
CA ARG A 334 4.45 21.48 12.09
C ARG A 334 5.65 20.72 12.69
N ALA A 335 5.76 19.44 12.37
CA ALA A 335 6.66 18.50 13.02
C ALA A 335 7.76 17.97 12.08
N ASP A 336 8.05 18.67 10.98
CA ASP A 336 9.23 18.45 10.15
C ASP A 336 10.41 19.35 10.56
N GLY A 337 11.53 19.26 9.85
CA GLY A 337 12.72 20.05 10.14
C GLY A 337 13.28 19.81 11.55
N GLU A 338 13.57 20.89 12.27
CA GLU A 338 14.16 20.87 13.60
C GLU A 338 13.25 20.23 14.67
N GLU A 339 11.93 20.23 14.45
CA GLU A 339 10.95 19.67 15.39
C GLU A 339 10.77 18.15 15.25
N LYS A 340 11.28 17.55 14.17
CA LYS A 340 11.07 16.12 13.86
C LYS A 340 11.59 15.22 14.98
N ALA A 341 12.80 15.47 15.47
CA ALA A 341 13.40 14.65 16.52
C ALA A 341 12.60 14.70 17.83
N PHE A 342 12.13 15.89 18.21
CA PHE A 342 11.26 16.09 19.36
C PHE A 342 9.92 15.34 19.19
N ALA A 343 9.28 15.50 18.02
CA ALA A 343 7.99 14.85 17.75
C ALA A 343 8.10 13.31 17.72
N GLN A 344 9.22 12.75 17.23
CA GLN A 344 9.46 11.31 17.26
C GLN A 344 9.58 10.78 18.68
N LEU A 345 10.32 11.49 19.54
CA LEU A 345 10.59 11.08 20.92
C LEU A 345 9.37 11.26 21.84
N GLU A 346 8.75 12.44 21.80
CA GLU A 346 7.75 12.85 22.80
C GLU A 346 6.30 12.69 22.31
N LEU A 347 6.08 12.71 21.00
CA LEU A 347 4.74 12.75 20.39
C LEU A 347 4.41 11.50 19.57
N GLN A 348 5.22 10.44 19.68
CA GLN A 348 5.01 9.17 18.97
C GLN A 348 4.88 9.34 17.45
N LEU A 349 5.55 10.35 16.89
CA LEU A 349 5.56 10.60 15.45
C LEU A 349 6.30 9.45 14.74
N GLY A 350 5.56 8.63 14.01
CA GLY A 350 6.12 7.61 13.12
C GLY A 350 6.06 8.02 11.65
N SER A 351 4.98 8.71 11.28
CA SER A 351 4.67 9.16 9.93
C SER A 351 3.76 10.38 9.94
N PHE A 352 3.67 11.09 8.82
CA PHE A 352 2.74 12.20 8.65
C PHE A 352 1.49 11.79 7.84
N PRO A 353 0.29 12.30 8.19
CA PRO A 353 -0.04 12.98 9.43
C PRO A 353 -0.07 12.00 10.62
N THR A 354 0.31 12.46 11.82
CA THR A 354 0.01 11.76 13.08
C THR A 354 -1.00 12.59 13.85
N LEU A 355 -2.07 11.95 14.34
CA LEU A 355 -3.13 12.61 15.11
C LEU A 355 -3.06 12.18 16.57
N LEU A 356 -3.08 13.16 17.46
CA LEU A 356 -3.05 12.96 18.91
C LEU A 356 -4.25 13.65 19.55
N LEU A 357 -4.98 12.92 20.38
CA LEU A 357 -5.97 13.51 21.28
C LEU A 357 -5.35 13.68 22.66
N PHE A 358 -5.44 14.88 23.20
CA PHE A 358 -5.03 15.28 24.54
C PHE A 358 -6.29 15.41 25.41
N PRO A 359 -6.66 14.42 26.25
CA PRO A 359 -7.92 14.39 27.01
C PRO A 359 -7.95 15.41 28.17
N LYS A 360 -9.12 15.74 28.74
CA LYS A 360 -9.24 16.75 29.82
C LYS A 360 -8.41 16.46 31.08
N HIS A 361 -8.30 15.18 31.46
CA HIS A 361 -7.75 14.75 32.75
C HIS A 361 -6.52 13.82 32.60
N SER A 362 -5.74 14.00 31.52
CA SER A 362 -4.55 13.17 31.25
C SER A 362 -3.42 13.98 30.62
N SER A 363 -2.21 13.89 31.19
CA SER A 363 -0.97 14.38 30.57
C SER A 363 -0.58 13.56 29.33
N ARG A 364 -0.98 12.28 29.25
CA ARG A 364 -0.64 11.41 28.12
C ARG A 364 -1.59 11.60 26.95
N PRO A 365 -1.07 11.92 25.73
CA PRO A 365 -1.88 11.92 24.53
C PRO A 365 -2.23 10.50 24.08
N VAL A 366 -3.42 10.35 23.52
CA VAL A 366 -3.89 9.13 22.86
C VAL A 366 -3.69 9.29 21.36
N LYS A 367 -2.86 8.42 20.78
CA LYS A 367 -2.62 8.41 19.33
C LYS A 367 -3.82 7.81 18.61
N TYR A 368 -4.28 8.47 17.55
CA TYR A 368 -5.30 7.93 16.68
C TYR A 368 -4.74 6.74 15.88
N PRO A 369 -5.30 5.52 16.01
CA PRO A 369 -4.65 4.31 15.52
C PRO A 369 -4.97 3.96 14.06
N SER A 370 -6.07 4.50 13.51
CA SER A 370 -6.54 4.22 12.16
C SER A 370 -5.75 4.99 11.11
N GLU A 371 -5.78 4.57 9.85
CA GLU A 371 -5.31 5.36 8.69
C GLU A 371 -6.45 6.11 7.97
N LYS A 372 -7.72 5.90 8.36
CA LYS A 372 -8.85 6.68 7.84
C LYS A 372 -8.76 8.13 8.31
N ARG A 373 -9.05 9.09 7.43
CA ARG A 373 -8.89 10.53 7.71
C ARG A 373 -10.16 11.33 7.39
N ASP A 374 -11.29 10.64 7.17
CA ASP A 374 -12.60 11.25 6.98
C ASP A 374 -13.18 11.81 8.29
N VAL A 375 -14.08 12.77 8.17
CA VAL A 375 -14.70 13.49 9.29
C VAL A 375 -15.36 12.53 10.28
N ASP A 376 -16.14 11.56 9.79
CA ASP A 376 -16.88 10.62 10.63
C ASP A 376 -15.95 9.79 11.52
N SER A 377 -14.87 9.26 10.93
CA SER A 377 -13.88 8.45 11.65
C SER A 377 -13.12 9.24 12.71
N LEU A 378 -12.82 10.53 12.44
CA LEU A 378 -12.15 11.41 13.39
C LEU A 378 -13.09 11.87 14.50
N LEU A 379 -14.33 12.22 14.15
CA LEU A 379 -15.36 12.62 15.11
C LEU A 379 -15.69 11.48 16.07
N ALA A 380 -15.83 10.25 15.56
CA ALA A 380 -16.04 9.06 16.38
C ALA A 380 -14.90 8.84 17.39
N PHE A 381 -13.65 9.06 16.97
CA PHE A 381 -12.48 8.95 17.85
C PHE A 381 -12.48 10.01 18.96
N VAL A 382 -12.75 11.27 18.62
CA VAL A 382 -12.84 12.36 19.60
C VAL A 382 -13.96 12.08 20.59
N ASN A 383 -15.16 11.72 20.09
CA ASN A 383 -16.33 11.44 20.94
C ASN A 383 -16.12 10.28 21.90
N ALA A 384 -15.31 9.28 21.53
CA ALA A 384 -15.04 8.12 22.36
C ALA A 384 -14.11 8.41 23.56
N LEU A 385 -13.40 9.54 23.55
CA LEU A 385 -12.26 9.80 24.43
C LEU A 385 -12.26 11.19 25.09
N GLN A 386 -13.23 12.05 24.76
CA GLN A 386 -13.35 13.42 25.29
C GLN A 386 -14.04 13.50 26.65
#